data_AF-A0A317EBG0-F1
#
_entry.id   AF-A0A317EBG0-F1
#
_cell.length_a   1.000
_cell.length_b   1.000
_cell.length_c   1.000
_cell.angle_alpha   90.00
_cell.angle_beta   90.00
_cell.angle_gamma   90.00
#
_symmetry.space_group_name_H-M   'P 1'
#
loop_
_entity.id
_entity.type
_entity.pdbx_description
1 polymer ?
#
loop_
_entity_poly.entity_id
_entity_poly.type
_entity_poly.pdbx_seq_one_letter_code
_entity_poly.pdbx_strand_id
1 'polypeptide(L)'
;MLSAPRPQRPDARGAVKMSVIRSGFRHLGLVVALSGGAILISACDGGGDIRSQLGVSRRSPDEFSVVTNAPLALPPDFSLRPPQPGAPPTQGARPETSASTAVFGATLPGGPAAGTPVGVAAAQPPSALEQQFLSRAGATSADPAIRATLNQESGALVEKSRNFAREVLGIANIDPTDIVVNAPEEARRLRQNAASGLPASTGDTPQIRRGNPGLLEGVF
;
A
#
# COMPACT_ATOMS: atom_id res chain seq x y z
N MET A 1 -54.80 89.53 -54.49
CA MET A 1 -54.41 90.07 -53.17
C MET A 1 -54.73 88.99 -52.14
N LEU A 2 -53.75 88.17 -51.78
CA LEU A 2 -52.81 88.36 -50.67
C LEU A 2 -53.43 87.94 -49.32
N SER A 3 -53.05 86.76 -48.83
CA SER A 3 -52.35 86.59 -47.54
C SER A 3 -52.54 85.16 -46.99
N ALA A 4 -51.42 84.49 -46.78
CA ALA A 4 -51.25 83.19 -46.11
C ALA A 4 -51.31 83.34 -44.55
N PRO A 5 -50.93 82.34 -43.73
CA PRO A 5 -51.52 81.01 -43.51
C PRO A 5 -51.75 80.71 -41.99
N ARG A 6 -52.34 79.55 -41.63
CA ARG A 6 -52.24 78.96 -40.26
C ARG A 6 -51.84 77.48 -40.33
N PRO A 7 -51.08 76.95 -39.33
CA PRO A 7 -50.25 75.76 -39.49
C PRO A 7 -50.98 74.43 -39.24
N GLN A 8 -50.52 73.40 -39.95
CA GLN A 8 -50.95 72.00 -39.83
C GLN A 8 -50.42 71.34 -38.54
N ARG A 9 -51.25 70.52 -37.88
CA ARG A 9 -50.82 69.57 -36.84
C ARG A 9 -50.48 68.23 -37.51
N PRO A 10 -49.35 67.57 -37.16
CA PRO A 10 -49.11 66.21 -37.60
C PRO A 10 -49.86 65.22 -36.72
N ASP A 11 -50.57 64.30 -37.38
CA ASP A 11 -51.12 63.08 -36.80
C ASP A 11 -49.98 62.19 -36.30
N ALA A 12 -50.04 61.79 -35.03
CA ALA A 12 -49.17 60.76 -34.46
C ALA A 12 -50.03 59.55 -34.06
N ARG A 13 -50.51 58.83 -35.06
CA ARG A 13 -51.00 57.46 -34.88
C ARG A 13 -49.81 56.50 -34.98
N GLY A 14 -49.61 55.71 -33.92
CA GLY A 14 -49.01 54.39 -34.01
C GLY A 14 -47.48 54.32 -33.90
N ALA A 15 -46.97 54.15 -32.69
CA ALA A 15 -45.69 53.51 -32.46
C ALA A 15 -45.84 52.46 -31.35
N VAL A 16 -46.46 51.34 -31.69
CA VAL A 16 -46.46 50.16 -30.82
C VAL A 16 -45.15 49.42 -31.01
N LYS A 17 -44.38 49.41 -29.93
CA LYS A 17 -43.13 48.70 -29.63
C LYS A 17 -42.89 47.41 -30.45
N MET A 18 -41.91 47.45 -31.35
CA MET A 18 -41.26 46.25 -31.89
C MET A 18 -39.94 45.99 -31.16
N SER A 19 -40.01 45.62 -29.88
CA SER A 19 -38.83 45.35 -29.03
C SER A 19 -38.80 43.93 -28.45
N VAL A 20 -39.82 43.10 -28.69
CA VAL A 20 -40.02 41.83 -27.97
C VAL A 20 -39.37 40.62 -28.66
N ILE A 21 -38.90 40.75 -29.91
CA ILE A 21 -38.54 39.59 -30.73
C ILE A 21 -37.07 39.12 -30.51
N ARG A 22 -36.20 39.95 -29.92
CA ARG A 22 -34.77 39.60 -29.73
C ARG A 22 -34.46 38.76 -28.48
N SER A 23 -35.38 38.65 -27.51
CA SER A 23 -35.15 37.92 -26.25
C SER A 23 -35.46 36.42 -26.36
N GLY A 24 -36.44 36.01 -27.17
CA GLY A 24 -36.84 34.60 -27.31
C GLY A 24 -35.73 33.69 -27.88
N PHE A 25 -34.93 34.21 -28.81
CA PHE A 25 -33.85 33.44 -29.45
C PHE A 25 -32.68 33.12 -28.50
N ARG A 26 -32.43 33.98 -27.50
CA ARG A 26 -31.36 33.78 -26.50
C ARG A 26 -31.74 32.70 -25.48
N HIS A 27 -33.01 32.66 -25.08
CA HIS A 27 -33.51 31.62 -24.17
C HIS A 27 -33.71 30.29 -24.89
N LEU A 28 -34.12 30.30 -26.16
CA LEU A 28 -34.24 29.09 -26.97
C LEU A 28 -32.88 28.40 -27.19
N GLY A 29 -31.83 29.17 -27.49
CA GLY A 29 -30.46 28.64 -27.60
C GLY A 29 -29.94 28.05 -26.28
N LEU A 30 -30.25 28.68 -25.15
CA LEU A 30 -29.86 28.18 -23.83
C LEU A 30 -30.62 26.92 -23.42
N VAL A 31 -31.92 26.83 -23.73
CA VAL A 31 -32.72 25.63 -23.47
C VAL A 31 -32.27 24.46 -24.35
N VAL A 32 -31.95 24.70 -25.63
CA VAL A 32 -31.41 23.67 -26.55
C VAL A 32 -30.02 23.21 -26.13
N ALA A 33 -29.16 24.12 -25.63
CA ALA A 33 -27.86 23.74 -25.09
C ALA A 33 -27.98 22.93 -23.78
N LEU A 34 -28.93 23.28 -22.92
CA LEU A 34 -29.18 22.57 -21.66
C LEU A 34 -29.77 21.18 -21.90
N SER A 35 -30.73 21.05 -22.84
CA SER A 35 -31.32 19.76 -23.21
C SER A 35 -30.35 18.89 -24.00
N GLY A 36 -29.53 19.48 -24.89
CA GLY A 36 -28.43 18.79 -25.56
C GLY A 36 -27.38 18.26 -24.58
N GLY A 37 -27.02 19.05 -23.56
CA GLY A 37 -26.10 18.63 -22.50
C GLY A 37 -26.64 17.47 -21.65
N ALA A 38 -27.93 17.47 -21.33
CA ALA A 38 -28.57 16.38 -20.60
C ALA A 38 -28.58 15.05 -21.37
N ILE A 39 -28.77 15.10 -22.70
CA ILE A 39 -28.72 13.92 -23.56
C ILE A 39 -27.28 13.37 -23.66
N LEU A 40 -26.27 14.24 -23.71
CA LEU A 40 -24.85 13.84 -23.74
C LEU A 40 -24.40 13.18 -22.44
N ILE A 41 -24.89 13.61 -21.28
CA ILE A 41 -24.57 13.00 -19.98
C ILE A 41 -25.26 11.63 -19.81
N SER A 42 -26.48 11.47 -20.34
CA SER A 42 -27.18 10.18 -20.33
C SER A 42 -26.54 9.12 -21.22
N ALA A 43 -25.71 9.51 -22.18
CA ALA A 43 -24.97 8.59 -23.04
C ALA A 43 -23.70 8.00 -22.37
N CYS A 44 -23.22 8.59 -21.27
CA CYS A 44 -22.08 8.05 -20.51
C CYS A 44 -22.42 6.83 -19.64
N ASP A 45 -23.68 6.39 -19.59
CA ASP A 45 -24.09 5.14 -18.92
C ASP A 45 -24.13 3.93 -19.89
N GLY A 46 -23.85 4.15 -21.18
CA GLY A 46 -24.20 3.21 -22.27
C GLY A 46 -23.15 2.17 -22.68
N GLY A 47 -22.10 1.90 -21.92
CA GLY A 47 -21.07 0.95 -22.40
C GLY A 47 -20.12 0.31 -21.40
N GLY A 48 -20.20 0.69 -20.14
CA GLY A 48 -19.40 0.08 -19.09
C GLY A 48 -19.77 0.70 -17.78
N ASP A 49 -20.24 -0.13 -16.84
CA ASP A 49 -20.63 0.27 -15.49
C ASP A 49 -19.56 1.21 -14.91
N ILE A 50 -19.79 2.52 -14.94
CA ILE A 50 -18.85 3.50 -14.38
C ILE A 50 -18.69 3.25 -12.87
N ARG A 51 -19.74 2.69 -12.25
CA ARG A 51 -19.76 2.15 -10.89
C ARG A 51 -18.75 1.03 -10.67
N SER A 52 -18.47 0.23 -11.70
CA SER A 52 -17.45 -0.83 -11.64
C SER A 52 -16.03 -0.33 -11.79
N GLN A 53 -15.81 0.73 -12.60
CA GLN A 53 -14.51 1.40 -12.69
C GLN A 53 -14.22 2.26 -11.46
N LEU A 54 -15.25 2.83 -10.84
CA LEU A 54 -15.17 3.58 -9.58
C LEU A 54 -15.13 2.68 -8.34
N GLY A 55 -15.08 1.35 -8.51
CA GLY A 55 -14.94 0.39 -7.39
C GLY A 55 -16.15 0.29 -6.46
N VAL A 56 -17.30 0.85 -6.85
CA VAL A 56 -18.56 0.79 -6.07
C VAL A 56 -19.19 -0.60 -6.13
N SER A 57 -18.99 -1.32 -7.24
CA SER A 57 -19.42 -2.72 -7.33
C SER A 57 -18.34 -3.66 -6.78
N ARG A 58 -18.70 -4.40 -5.74
CA ARG A 58 -17.86 -5.42 -5.11
C ARG A 58 -17.66 -6.61 -6.06
N ARG A 59 -16.47 -6.74 -6.64
CA ARG A 59 -16.01 -7.98 -7.29
C ARG A 59 -15.46 -8.90 -6.20
N SER A 60 -16.32 -9.75 -5.64
CA SER A 60 -15.85 -10.85 -4.80
C SER A 60 -15.15 -11.88 -5.70
N PRO A 61 -13.96 -12.38 -5.33
CA PRO A 61 -13.33 -13.49 -6.02
C PRO A 61 -14.27 -14.70 -6.05
N ASP A 62 -14.34 -15.39 -7.18
CA ASP A 62 -15.18 -16.57 -7.37
C ASP A 62 -14.72 -17.70 -6.44
N GLU A 63 -15.46 -17.95 -5.36
CA GLU A 63 -15.18 -19.00 -4.39
C GLU A 63 -15.31 -20.43 -4.98
N PHE A 64 -15.87 -20.58 -6.19
CA PHE A 64 -15.97 -21.86 -6.88
C PHE A 64 -14.92 -22.03 -7.99
N SER A 65 -14.00 -21.07 -8.13
CA SER A 65 -12.89 -21.21 -9.06
C SER A 65 -11.92 -22.29 -8.59
N VAL A 66 -11.90 -23.41 -9.30
CA VAL A 66 -10.97 -24.51 -9.03
C VAL A 66 -9.64 -24.18 -9.67
N VAL A 67 -8.62 -23.93 -8.84
CA VAL A 67 -7.23 -23.83 -9.31
C VAL A 67 -6.78 -25.22 -9.78
N THR A 68 -6.41 -25.33 -11.06
CA THR A 68 -5.90 -26.58 -11.62
C THR A 68 -4.47 -26.82 -11.13
N ASN A 69 -4.30 -27.84 -10.30
CA ASN A 69 -2.96 -28.35 -9.98
C ASN A 69 -2.45 -29.19 -11.14
N ALA A 70 -1.13 -29.25 -11.31
CA ALA A 70 -0.51 -30.17 -12.26
C ALA A 70 -0.96 -31.62 -11.96
N PRO A 71 -1.32 -32.43 -12.98
CA PRO A 71 -1.74 -33.80 -12.76
C PRO A 71 -0.63 -34.60 -12.08
N LEU A 72 -0.97 -35.34 -11.03
CA LEU A 72 -0.04 -36.26 -10.37
C LEU A 72 0.15 -37.49 -11.25
N ALA A 73 1.15 -37.46 -12.12
CA ALA A 73 1.61 -38.64 -12.84
C ALA A 73 2.65 -39.38 -11.99
N LEU A 74 2.42 -40.67 -11.74
CA LEU A 74 3.37 -41.50 -11.03
C LEU A 74 4.47 -41.93 -12.01
N PRO A 75 5.73 -41.49 -11.84
CA PRO A 75 6.80 -41.91 -12.73
C PRO A 75 7.03 -43.43 -12.59
N PRO A 76 7.36 -44.13 -13.69
CA PRO A 76 7.58 -45.59 -13.68
C PRO A 76 8.75 -46.00 -12.77
N ASP A 77 9.74 -45.12 -12.63
CA ASP A 77 10.86 -45.28 -11.72
C ASP A 77 10.64 -44.39 -10.49
N PHE A 78 10.24 -45.01 -9.38
CA PHE A 78 10.05 -44.37 -8.06
C PHE A 78 11.37 -43.89 -7.42
N SER A 79 12.41 -43.67 -8.21
CA SER A 79 13.77 -43.30 -7.78
C SER A 79 13.92 -41.82 -7.49
N LEU A 80 12.91 -41.18 -6.87
CA LEU A 80 13.04 -39.81 -6.41
C LEU A 80 14.01 -39.76 -5.24
N ARG A 81 15.07 -38.98 -5.39
CA ARG A 81 15.96 -38.64 -4.28
C ARG A 81 15.13 -37.96 -3.19
N PRO A 82 15.19 -38.42 -1.93
CA PRO A 82 14.47 -37.77 -0.83
C PRO A 82 14.80 -36.27 -0.80
N PRO A 83 13.80 -35.38 -0.66
CA PRO A 83 14.06 -33.96 -0.56
C PRO A 83 14.93 -33.69 0.67
N GLN A 84 15.98 -32.89 0.48
CA GLN A 84 16.83 -32.50 1.61
C GLN A 84 16.05 -31.56 2.53
N PRO A 85 16.18 -31.69 3.86
CA PRO A 85 15.60 -30.74 4.80
C PRO A 85 16.04 -29.31 4.44
N GLY A 86 15.07 -28.42 4.20
CA GLY A 86 15.32 -27.02 3.85
C GLY A 86 15.49 -26.72 2.35
N ALA A 87 15.49 -27.72 1.47
CA ALA A 87 15.46 -27.48 0.03
C ALA A 87 14.09 -26.91 -0.40
N PRO A 88 14.05 -25.99 -1.40
CA PRO A 88 12.79 -25.50 -1.93
C PRO A 88 11.96 -26.68 -2.50
N PRO A 89 10.62 -26.66 -2.34
CA PRO A 89 9.76 -27.72 -2.82
C PRO A 89 9.95 -27.91 -4.33
N THR A 90 10.12 -29.16 -4.76
CA THR A 90 10.28 -29.52 -6.18
C THR A 90 8.96 -29.57 -6.93
N GLN A 91 7.84 -29.59 -6.20
CA GLN A 91 6.50 -29.67 -6.78
C GLN A 91 5.82 -28.30 -6.76
N GLY A 92 5.78 -27.66 -7.93
CA GLY A 92 4.91 -26.52 -8.21
C GLY A 92 5.45 -25.13 -7.85
N ALA A 93 4.88 -24.11 -8.50
CA ALA A 93 5.09 -22.72 -8.12
C ALA A 93 4.49 -22.49 -6.73
N ARG A 94 5.22 -21.79 -5.87
CA ARG A 94 4.74 -21.49 -4.51
C ARG A 94 3.49 -20.59 -4.61
N PRO A 95 2.45 -20.81 -3.79
CA PRO A 95 1.24 -19.98 -3.81
C PRO A 95 1.53 -18.49 -3.67
N GLU A 96 2.55 -18.12 -2.89
CA GLU A 96 2.97 -16.73 -2.69
C GLU A 96 3.54 -16.11 -3.98
N THR A 97 4.25 -16.90 -4.78
CA THR A 97 4.78 -16.48 -6.08
C THR A 97 3.66 -16.30 -7.10
N SER A 98 2.67 -17.19 -7.11
CA SER A 98 1.49 -17.06 -7.99
C SER A 98 0.63 -15.85 -7.61
N ALA A 99 0.39 -15.64 -6.31
CA ALA A 99 -0.37 -14.49 -5.81
C ALA A 99 0.35 -13.16 -6.10
N SER A 100 1.66 -13.09 -5.87
CA SER A 100 2.44 -11.88 -6.19
C SER A 100 2.45 -11.58 -7.70
N THR A 101 2.52 -12.60 -8.54
CA THR A 101 2.43 -12.42 -10.00
C THR A 101 1.04 -11.93 -10.42
N ALA A 102 -0.03 -12.45 -9.81
CA ALA A 102 -1.40 -12.01 -10.11
C ALA A 102 -1.66 -10.55 -9.67
N VAL A 103 -1.11 -10.13 -8.52
CA VAL A 103 -1.31 -8.79 -7.97
C VAL A 103 -0.41 -7.74 -8.65
N PHE A 104 0.85 -8.09 -8.91
CA PHE A 104 1.86 -7.13 -9.36
C PHE A 104 2.28 -7.32 -10.84
N GLY A 105 1.77 -8.35 -11.52
CA GLY A 105 2.12 -8.67 -12.91
C GLY A 105 3.54 -9.22 -13.11
N ALA A 106 4.35 -9.28 -12.04
CA ALA A 106 5.72 -9.79 -12.06
C ALA A 106 6.01 -10.58 -10.79
N THR A 107 6.78 -11.66 -10.93
CA THR A 107 7.39 -12.35 -9.80
C THR A 107 8.39 -11.38 -9.14
N LEU A 108 8.07 -10.87 -7.96
CA LEU A 108 9.04 -10.14 -7.14
C LEU A 108 10.19 -11.09 -6.79
N PRO A 109 11.42 -10.87 -7.27
CA PRO A 109 12.57 -11.65 -6.83
C PRO A 109 12.75 -11.33 -5.34
N GLY A 110 12.42 -12.28 -4.46
CA GLY A 110 12.59 -12.15 -3.01
C GLY A 110 11.32 -12.17 -2.15
N GLY A 111 10.17 -12.63 -2.65
CA GLY A 111 8.96 -12.75 -1.82
C GLY A 111 8.53 -11.42 -1.17
N PRO A 112 7.60 -11.42 -0.20
CA PRO A 112 7.21 -10.19 0.51
C PRO A 112 8.31 -9.66 1.46
N ALA A 113 9.48 -10.30 1.51
CA ALA A 113 10.54 -10.07 2.49
C ALA A 113 11.91 -9.90 1.82
N ALA A 114 12.03 -9.00 0.85
CA ALA A 114 13.31 -8.41 0.49
C ALA A 114 13.05 -7.07 -0.18
N GLY A 115 13.83 -6.05 0.19
CA GLY A 115 13.74 -4.67 -0.29
C GLY A 115 14.08 -4.48 -1.78
N THR A 116 13.58 -5.35 -2.65
CA THR A 116 13.63 -5.17 -4.09
C THR A 116 12.72 -3.99 -4.44
N PRO A 117 13.23 -2.95 -5.11
CA PRO A 117 12.42 -1.78 -5.44
C PRO A 117 11.23 -2.25 -6.29
N VAL A 118 10.04 -2.24 -5.69
CA VAL A 118 8.76 -2.28 -6.41
C VAL A 118 8.58 -0.91 -7.07
N GLY A 119 9.49 -0.61 -7.98
CA GLY A 119 9.54 0.59 -8.77
C GLY A 119 9.35 0.18 -10.21
N VAL A 120 8.17 0.47 -10.74
CA VAL A 120 7.90 0.67 -12.18
C VAL A 120 8.10 -0.53 -13.11
N ALA A 121 8.47 -1.73 -12.64
CA ALA A 121 8.42 -2.93 -13.46
C ALA A 121 7.03 -3.59 -13.39
N ALA A 122 5.98 -2.80 -13.65
CA ALA A 122 4.73 -3.38 -14.12
C ALA A 122 5.03 -4.03 -15.48
N ALA A 123 4.48 -5.20 -15.74
CA ALA A 123 4.67 -5.96 -16.99
C ALA A 123 4.25 -5.21 -18.27
N GLN A 124 3.72 -3.98 -18.16
CA GLN A 124 3.52 -3.05 -19.26
C GLN A 124 4.19 -1.69 -18.99
N PRO A 125 4.83 -1.08 -20.01
CA PRO A 125 5.28 0.30 -19.92
C PRO A 125 4.08 1.22 -19.65
N PRO A 126 4.21 2.22 -18.75
CA PRO A 126 3.10 3.12 -18.40
C PRO A 126 2.59 3.84 -19.65
N SER A 127 1.27 3.93 -19.77
CA SER A 127 0.61 4.66 -20.85
C SER A 127 0.99 6.14 -20.84
N ALA A 128 0.83 6.83 -21.99
CA ALA A 128 1.20 8.25 -22.10
C ALA A 128 0.47 9.13 -21.06
N LEU A 129 -0.78 8.79 -20.72
CA LEU A 129 -1.56 9.45 -19.68
C LEU A 129 -1.01 9.19 -18.27
N GLU A 130 -0.60 7.95 -17.98
CA GLU A 130 0.02 7.63 -16.69
C GLU A 130 1.35 8.34 -16.52
N GLN A 131 2.18 8.44 -17.56
CA GLN A 131 3.44 9.21 -17.48
C GLN A 131 3.21 10.70 -17.24
N GLN A 132 2.18 11.28 -17.87
CA GLN A 132 1.75 12.66 -17.62
C GLN A 132 1.21 12.84 -16.19
N PHE A 133 0.46 11.88 -15.68
CA PHE A 133 -0.04 11.92 -14.30
C PHE A 133 1.10 11.78 -13.29
N LEU A 134 2.02 10.84 -13.48
CA LEU A 134 3.17 10.60 -12.61
C LEU A 134 4.13 11.78 -12.58
N SER A 135 4.34 12.45 -13.71
CA SER A 135 5.17 13.67 -13.76
C SER A 135 4.52 14.84 -13.01
N ARG A 136 3.19 15.01 -13.13
CA ARG A 136 2.44 16.01 -12.34
C ARG A 136 2.35 15.67 -10.85
N ALA A 137 2.28 14.38 -10.52
CA ALA A 137 2.28 13.89 -9.15
C ALA A 137 3.68 13.89 -8.50
N GLY A 138 4.73 14.26 -9.25
CA GLY A 138 6.13 14.23 -8.76
C GLY A 138 6.68 12.83 -8.52
N ALA A 139 5.95 11.78 -8.92
CA ALA A 139 6.34 10.39 -8.71
C ALA A 139 7.58 9.99 -9.54
N THR A 140 7.86 10.71 -10.63
CA THR A 140 9.07 10.52 -11.46
C THR A 140 10.37 10.94 -10.77
N SER A 141 10.28 11.68 -9.65
CA SER A 141 11.44 12.18 -8.88
C SER A 141 11.61 11.46 -7.55
N ALA A 142 10.82 10.41 -7.28
CA ALA A 142 10.92 9.64 -6.05
C ALA A 142 12.23 8.83 -6.03
N ASP A 143 12.95 8.87 -4.90
CA ASP A 143 14.12 8.03 -4.69
C ASP A 143 13.68 6.55 -4.66
N PRO A 144 14.19 5.69 -5.55
CA PRO A 144 13.85 4.26 -5.56
C PRO A 144 14.24 3.54 -4.26
N ALA A 145 15.19 4.08 -3.49
CA ALA A 145 15.63 3.53 -2.21
C ALA A 145 14.80 4.02 -1.01
N ILE A 146 13.84 4.95 -1.19
CA ILE A 146 13.14 5.59 -0.07
C ILE A 146 12.47 4.59 0.88
N ARG A 147 11.99 3.45 0.37
CA ARG A 147 11.40 2.38 1.19
C ARG A 147 12.44 1.67 2.05
N ALA A 148 13.65 1.46 1.53
CA ALA A 148 14.74 0.88 2.30
C ALA A 148 15.17 1.83 3.42
N THR A 149 15.34 3.12 3.10
CA THR A 149 15.65 4.17 4.08
C THR A 149 14.56 4.27 5.15
N LEU A 150 13.29 4.32 4.75
CA LEU A 150 12.18 4.43 5.68
C LEU A 150 12.04 3.19 6.56
N ASN A 151 12.31 1.99 6.04
CA ASN A 151 12.35 0.77 6.84
C ASN A 151 13.52 0.77 7.83
N GLN A 152 14.68 1.26 7.42
CA GLN A 152 15.85 1.38 8.30
C GLN A 152 15.59 2.38 9.44
N GLU A 153 15.00 3.54 9.13
CA GLU A 153 14.64 4.57 10.10
C GLU A 153 13.48 4.13 11.00
N SER A 154 12.46 3.49 10.43
CA SER A 154 11.27 3.02 11.16
C SER A 154 11.54 1.77 12.00
N GLY A 155 12.59 1.00 11.70
CA GLY A 155 12.99 -0.17 12.48
C GLY A 155 13.18 0.15 13.96
N ALA A 156 13.76 1.31 14.28
CA ALA A 156 13.95 1.76 15.66
C ALA A 156 12.64 2.06 16.40
N LEU A 157 11.56 2.45 15.69
CA LEU A 157 10.24 2.68 16.30
C LEU A 157 9.52 1.36 16.59
N VAL A 158 9.66 0.38 15.69
CA VAL A 158 9.08 -0.96 15.87
C VAL A 158 9.73 -1.71 17.04
N GLU A 159 11.04 -1.52 17.25
CA GLU A 159 11.74 -2.15 18.37
C GLU A 159 11.36 -1.52 19.72
N LYS A 160 11.25 -0.18 19.78
CA LYS A 160 10.80 0.53 20.99
C LYS A 160 9.40 0.12 21.45
N SER A 161 8.47 -0.07 20.52
CA SER A 161 7.10 -0.48 20.86
C SER A 161 7.04 -1.91 21.41
N ARG A 162 7.87 -2.84 20.90
CA ARG A 162 8.02 -4.18 21.46
C ARG A 162 8.62 -4.15 22.86
N ASN A 163 9.65 -3.33 23.09
CA ASN A 163 10.27 -3.20 24.41
C ASN A 163 9.29 -2.68 25.45
N PHE A 164 8.52 -1.64 25.13
CA PHE A 164 7.47 -1.14 26.01
C PHE A 164 6.39 -2.20 26.27
N ALA A 165 5.89 -2.87 25.23
CA ALA A 165 4.89 -3.92 25.40
C ALA A 165 5.39 -5.08 26.28
N ARG A 166 6.67 -5.45 26.14
CA ARG A 166 7.30 -6.50 26.96
C ARG A 166 7.51 -6.07 28.40
N GLU A 167 7.90 -4.83 28.65
CA GLU A 167 8.02 -4.25 29.99
C GLU A 167 6.67 -4.24 30.72
N VAL A 168 5.59 -3.83 30.04
CA VAL A 168 4.22 -3.87 30.57
C VAL A 168 3.80 -5.31 30.89
N LEU A 169 4.11 -6.25 30.00
CA LEU A 169 3.78 -7.67 30.16
C LEU A 169 4.75 -8.45 31.07
N GLY A 170 5.79 -7.81 31.61
CA GLY A 170 6.83 -8.48 32.41
C GLY A 170 7.62 -9.54 31.66
N ILE A 171 7.61 -9.52 30.33
CA ILE A 171 8.35 -10.48 29.52
C ILE A 171 9.81 -10.01 29.50
N ALA A 172 10.66 -10.69 30.26
CA ALA A 172 12.08 -10.37 30.34
C ALA A 172 12.68 -10.20 28.92
N ASN A 173 13.24 -9.02 28.65
CA ASN A 173 14.12 -8.82 27.51
C ASN A 173 15.43 -9.51 27.83
N ILE A 174 15.56 -10.77 27.40
CA ILE A 174 16.83 -11.48 27.47
C ILE A 174 17.69 -10.92 26.34
N ASP A 175 18.28 -9.76 26.57
CA ASP A 175 19.44 -9.36 25.79
C ASP A 175 20.56 -10.34 26.19
N PRO A 176 21.17 -11.09 25.24
CA PRO A 176 22.27 -11.99 25.57
C PRO A 176 23.46 -11.25 26.22
N THR A 177 23.52 -9.92 26.16
CA THR A 177 24.51 -9.09 26.86
C THR A 177 24.17 -8.79 28.33
N ASP A 178 22.95 -9.06 28.79
CA ASP A 178 22.51 -8.84 30.18
C ASP A 178 22.87 -10.00 31.12
N ILE A 179 23.53 -11.03 30.59
CA ILE A 179 24.16 -12.10 31.37
C ILE A 179 25.55 -11.62 31.79
N VAL A 180 25.64 -11.01 32.98
CA VAL A 180 26.91 -10.47 33.50
C VAL A 180 27.55 -11.48 34.44
N VAL A 181 28.85 -11.77 34.24
CA VAL A 181 29.63 -12.60 35.17
C VAL A 181 29.75 -11.89 36.52
N ASN A 182 29.49 -12.62 37.61
CA ASN A 182 29.66 -12.11 38.97
C ASN A 182 31.16 -12.01 39.30
N ALA A 183 31.74 -10.82 39.13
CA ALA A 183 33.16 -10.57 39.33
C ALA A 183 33.72 -11.02 40.70
N PRO A 184 33.10 -10.69 41.86
CA PRO A 184 33.64 -11.12 43.16
C PRO A 184 33.58 -12.63 43.38
N GLU A 185 32.51 -13.31 42.94
CA GLU A 185 32.41 -14.77 43.06
C GLU A 185 33.33 -15.50 42.07
N GLU A 186 33.47 -14.99 40.84
CA GLU A 186 34.43 -15.51 39.86
C GLU A 186 35.88 -15.36 40.35
N ALA A 187 36.23 -14.22 40.95
CA ALA A 187 37.55 -14.02 41.54
C ALA A 187 37.82 -14.99 42.70
N ARG A 188 36.80 -15.37 43.48
CA ARG A 188 36.92 -16.39 44.53
C ARG A 188 37.15 -17.78 43.94
N ARG A 189 36.38 -18.15 42.91
CA ARG A 189 36.53 -19.42 42.18
C ARG A 189 37.95 -19.57 41.60
N LEU A 190 38.45 -18.53 40.94
CA LEU A 190 39.78 -18.53 40.34
C LEU A 190 40.89 -18.73 41.39
N ARG A 191 40.78 -18.12 42.57
CA ARG A 191 41.74 -18.31 43.68
C ARG A 191 41.68 -19.73 44.26
N GLN A 192 40.48 -20.32 44.38
CA GLN A 192 40.31 -21.69 44.88
C GLN A 192 40.89 -22.72 43.90
N ASN A 193 40.66 -22.53 42.59
CA ASN A 193 41.24 -23.39 41.56
C ASN A 193 42.77 -23.29 41.55
N ALA A 194 43.32 -22.07 41.68
CA ALA A 194 44.76 -21.86 41.79
C ALA A 194 45.36 -22.52 43.03
N ALA A 195 44.68 -22.45 44.19
CA ALA A 195 45.12 -23.10 45.42
C ALA A 195 45.05 -24.64 45.35
N SER A 196 44.15 -25.18 44.54
CA SER A 196 43.93 -26.62 44.38
C SER A 196 44.72 -27.22 43.20
N GLY A 197 45.49 -26.41 42.47
CA GLY A 197 46.23 -26.83 41.27
C GLY A 197 45.35 -27.18 40.06
N LEU A 198 44.08 -26.76 40.07
CA LEU A 198 43.11 -27.00 39.00
C LEU A 198 43.19 -25.88 37.93
N PRO A 199 42.94 -26.19 36.65
CA PRO A 199 42.94 -25.17 35.60
C PRO A 199 41.77 -24.17 35.76
N ALA A 200 41.96 -22.94 35.26
CA ALA A 200 41.00 -21.85 35.39
C ALA A 200 39.63 -22.12 34.73
N SER A 201 39.57 -23.06 33.79
CA SER A 201 38.35 -23.47 33.09
C SER A 201 37.49 -24.51 33.85
N THR A 202 37.93 -24.97 35.03
CA THR A 202 37.21 -25.98 35.81
C THR A 202 36.08 -25.35 36.65
N GLY A 203 34.84 -25.73 36.37
CA GLY A 203 33.64 -25.31 37.10
C GLY A 203 32.83 -24.23 36.38
N ASP A 204 31.57 -24.06 36.80
CA ASP A 204 30.64 -23.10 36.22
C ASP A 204 31.00 -21.66 36.61
N THR A 205 30.95 -20.73 35.65
CA THR A 205 31.12 -19.30 35.93
C THR A 205 29.86 -18.73 36.57
N PRO A 206 29.93 -18.10 37.75
CA PRO A 206 28.76 -17.50 38.38
C PRO A 206 28.26 -16.32 37.56
N GLN A 207 26.98 -16.34 37.18
CA GLN A 207 26.34 -15.30 36.37
C GLN A 207 25.20 -14.64 37.15
N ILE A 208 25.08 -13.32 37.01
CA ILE A 208 23.97 -12.52 37.54
C ILE A 208 22.97 -12.34 36.41
N ARG A 209 21.76 -12.88 36.58
CA ARG A 209 20.62 -12.59 35.70
C ARG A 209 19.84 -11.43 36.27
N ARG A 210 19.83 -10.28 35.58
CA ARG A 210 19.03 -9.13 35.99
C ARG A 210 17.62 -9.23 35.39
N GLY A 211 16.74 -9.97 36.04
CA GLY A 211 15.31 -9.92 35.70
C GLY A 211 14.67 -8.69 36.34
N ASN A 212 14.06 -7.81 35.54
CA ASN A 212 13.18 -6.75 36.08
C ASN A 212 11.74 -7.30 36.10
N PRO A 213 11.05 -7.37 37.26
CA PRO A 213 9.66 -7.80 37.33
C PRO A 213 8.76 -6.81 36.55
N GLY A 214 7.69 -7.33 35.95
CA GLY A 214 6.79 -6.55 35.11
C GLY A 214 5.93 -5.57 35.90
N LEU A 215 5.52 -4.46 35.27
CA LEU A 215 4.64 -3.46 35.90
C LEU A 215 3.27 -4.03 36.35
N LEU A 216 2.81 -5.14 35.77
CA LEU A 216 1.53 -5.78 36.07
C LEU A 216 1.63 -7.03 36.97
N GLU A 217 2.84 -7.44 37.37
CA GLU A 217 3.08 -8.69 38.13
C GLU A 217 2.55 -8.63 39.58
N GLY A 218 2.20 -7.44 40.07
CA GLY A 218 1.61 -7.23 41.41
C GLY A 218 0.11 -6.91 41.43
N VAL A 219 -0.58 -6.95 40.27
CA VAL A 219 -2.00 -6.57 40.15
C VAL A 219 -2.93 -7.80 39.99
N PHE A 220 -2.37 -8.97 39.66
CA PHE A 220 -3.10 -10.23 39.51
C PHE A 220 -2.59 -11.30 40.46
#